data_AF-A0A179B0L3-F1
#
_entry.id   AF-A0A179B0L3-F1
#
_cell.length_a   1.000
_cell.length_b   1.000
_cell.length_c   1.000
_cell.angle_alpha   90.00
_cell.angle_beta   90.00
_cell.angle_gamma   90.00
#
_symmetry.space_group_name_H-M   'P 1'
#
loop_
_entity.id
_entity.type
_entity.pdbx_description
1 polymer ?
#
loop_
_entity_poly.entity_id
_entity_poly.type
_entity_poly.pdbx_seq_one_letter_code
_entity_poly.pdbx_strand_id
1 'polypeptide(L)'
;MGLFSRKRSPGTSGSSRRGQAQARSATTAHFREFVATRQGVEAYYEAETPREPSALMLVARDGEWTRRKVPGLRDGARLANELGIPFYEVVKTGYPDSVRQWNERKRRG
;
A
#
# COMPACT_ATOMS: atom_id res chain seq x y z
N MET A 1 41.85 16.87 23.43
CA MET A 1 40.97 15.68 23.52
C MET A 1 39.57 16.16 23.89
N GLY A 2 38.70 16.38 22.89
CA GLY A 2 37.37 16.97 23.09
C GLY A 2 36.30 15.91 23.33
N LEU A 3 35.62 15.99 24.47
CA LEU A 3 34.56 15.08 24.89
C LEU A 3 33.24 15.47 24.22
N PHE A 4 32.77 14.66 23.28
CA PHE A 4 31.46 14.82 22.66
C PHE A 4 30.35 14.41 23.65
N SER A 5 29.69 15.40 24.26
CA SER A 5 28.47 15.18 25.04
C SER A 5 27.30 14.87 24.10
N ARG A 6 26.96 13.59 23.97
CA ARG A 6 25.76 13.14 23.26
C ARG A 6 24.56 13.32 24.19
N LYS A 7 23.84 14.43 24.02
CA LYS A 7 22.56 14.71 24.65
C LYS A 7 21.57 13.58 24.30
N ARG A 8 21.34 12.65 25.24
CA ARG A 8 20.26 11.65 25.15
C ARG A 8 18.93 12.38 25.34
N SER A 9 18.17 12.52 24.27
CA SER A 9 16.76 12.93 24.38
C SER A 9 15.90 11.74 24.86
N PRO A 10 15.13 11.89 25.95
CA PRO A 10 14.21 10.86 26.41
C PRO A 10 12.85 10.98 25.69
N GLY A 11 12.30 9.86 25.19
CA GLY A 11 10.85 9.72 24.94
C GLY A 11 10.34 9.76 23.49
N THR A 12 10.78 8.82 22.63
CA THR A 12 10.27 8.69 21.23
C THR A 12 9.07 7.73 21.07
N SER A 13 8.30 7.45 22.13
CA SER A 13 7.19 6.49 22.07
C SER A 13 5.85 7.07 21.55
N GLY A 14 5.68 8.41 21.56
CA GLY A 14 4.45 9.08 21.11
C GLY A 14 4.48 9.66 19.69
N SER A 15 5.66 9.77 19.08
CA SER A 15 5.83 10.29 17.71
C SER A 15 5.55 9.21 16.65
N SER A 16 6.01 7.98 16.91
CA SER A 16 5.85 6.84 16.00
C SER A 16 4.39 6.42 15.80
N ARG A 17 3.58 6.40 16.86
CA ARG A 17 2.15 6.04 16.76
C ARG A 17 1.33 7.05 15.97
N ARG A 18 1.61 8.35 16.15
CA ARG A 18 0.96 9.43 15.38
C ARG A 18 1.33 9.35 13.90
N GLY A 19 2.61 9.16 13.59
CA GLY A 19 3.07 8.95 12.21
C GLY A 19 2.41 7.76 11.52
N GLN A 20 2.28 6.62 12.22
CA GLN A 20 1.60 5.45 11.67
C GLN A 20 0.10 5.68 11.44
N ALA A 21 -0.58 6.39 12.34
CA ALA A 21 -2.00 6.72 12.17
C ALA A 21 -2.22 7.64 10.95
N GLN A 22 -1.36 8.64 10.79
CA GLN A 22 -1.39 9.55 9.64
C GLN A 22 -1.12 8.79 8.32
N ALA A 23 -0.12 7.90 8.31
CA ALA A 23 0.18 7.07 7.14
C ALA A 23 -1.00 6.16 6.76
N ARG A 24 -1.66 5.53 7.75
CA ARG A 24 -2.87 4.72 7.52
C ARG A 24 -4.00 5.56 6.91
N SER A 25 -4.28 6.73 7.50
CA SER A 25 -5.31 7.65 6.97
C SER A 25 -5.01 8.09 5.54
N ALA A 26 -3.76 8.41 5.22
CA ALA A 26 -3.35 8.80 3.87
C ALA A 26 -3.50 7.64 2.87
N THR A 27 -3.17 6.41 3.27
CA THR A 27 -3.39 5.22 2.44
C THR A 27 -4.87 5.01 2.16
N THR A 28 -5.73 5.08 3.17
CA THR A 28 -7.17 4.93 3.00
C THR A 28 -7.75 6.02 2.09
N ALA A 29 -7.36 7.28 2.29
CA ALA A 29 -7.82 8.40 1.46
C ALA A 29 -7.43 8.20 -0.01
N HIS A 30 -6.17 7.84 -0.26
CA HIS A 30 -5.67 7.57 -1.61
C HIS A 30 -6.40 6.42 -2.30
N PHE A 31 -6.66 5.32 -1.59
CA PHE A 31 -7.41 4.21 -2.19
C PHE A 31 -8.88 4.56 -2.44
N ARG A 32 -9.52 5.34 -1.57
CA ARG A 32 -10.88 5.85 -1.83
C ARG A 32 -10.91 6.70 -3.09
N GLU A 33 -9.96 7.61 -3.25
CA GLU A 33 -9.86 8.44 -4.45
C GLU A 33 -9.64 7.59 -5.70
N PHE A 34 -8.74 6.60 -5.64
CA PHE A 34 -8.48 5.70 -6.75
C PHE A 34 -9.74 4.91 -7.16
N VAL A 35 -10.45 4.32 -6.20
CA VAL A 35 -11.70 3.59 -6.46
C VAL A 35 -12.81 4.51 -6.96
N ALA A 36 -12.88 5.75 -6.47
CA ALA A 36 -13.90 6.72 -6.91
C ALA A 36 -13.72 7.19 -8.36
N THR A 37 -12.50 7.11 -8.90
CA THR A 37 -12.15 7.69 -10.19
C THR A 37 -11.88 6.62 -11.27
N ARG A 38 -11.67 5.36 -10.88
CA ARG A 38 -11.40 4.24 -11.79
C ARG A 38 -12.53 3.21 -11.71
N GLN A 39 -12.73 2.47 -12.79
CA GLN A 39 -13.78 1.44 -12.87
C GLN A 39 -13.20 0.04 -12.73
N GLY A 40 -14.00 -0.88 -12.17
CA GLY A 40 -13.65 -2.29 -12.03
C GLY A 40 -12.34 -2.50 -11.27
N VAL A 41 -12.17 -1.78 -10.16
CA VAL A 41 -10.96 -1.87 -9.34
C VAL A 41 -10.97 -3.15 -8.52
N GLU A 42 -9.83 -3.82 -8.49
CA GLU A 42 -9.57 -5.03 -7.71
C GLU A 42 -8.38 -4.82 -6.78
N ALA A 43 -8.42 -5.42 -5.60
CA ALA A 43 -7.36 -5.35 -4.61
C ALA A 43 -6.54 -6.64 -4.58
N TYR A 44 -5.22 -6.50 -4.71
CA TYR A 44 -4.25 -7.59 -4.67
C TYR A 44 -3.32 -7.38 -3.48
N TYR A 45 -3.36 -8.31 -2.52
CA TYR A 45 -2.47 -8.29 -1.36
C TYR A 45 -1.15 -8.97 -1.67
N GLU A 46 -0.08 -8.23 -1.38
CA GLU A 46 1.29 -8.69 -1.41
C GLU A 46 1.74 -8.99 0.02
N ALA A 47 2.06 -10.27 0.27
CA ALA A 47 2.59 -10.69 1.56
C ALA A 47 3.96 -10.03 1.81
N GLU A 48 4.26 -9.80 3.09
CA GLU A 48 5.58 -9.34 3.49
C GLU A 48 6.66 -10.35 3.07
N THR A 49 7.77 -9.81 2.60
CA THR A 49 8.99 -10.56 2.28
C THR A 49 10.14 -9.98 3.10
N PRO A 50 11.30 -10.67 3.19
CA PRO A 50 12.47 -10.12 3.87
C PRO A 50 12.97 -8.78 3.30
N ARG A 51 12.60 -8.44 2.06
CA ARG A 51 13.04 -7.22 1.37
C ARG A 51 11.98 -6.11 1.39
N GLU A 52 10.71 -6.49 1.46
CA GLU A 52 9.60 -5.56 1.29
C GLU A 52 8.48 -5.85 2.30
N PRO A 53 7.96 -4.82 2.97
CA PRO A 53 6.80 -4.98 3.86
C PRO A 53 5.55 -5.31 3.05
N SER A 54 4.54 -5.86 3.73
CA SER A 54 3.26 -6.15 3.09
C SER A 54 2.60 -4.90 2.50
N ALA A 55 1.91 -5.10 1.37
CA ALA A 55 1.32 -4.04 0.60
C ALA A 55 -0.02 -4.46 -0.01
N LEU A 56 -0.83 -3.47 -0.34
CA LEU A 56 -2.03 -3.64 -1.15
C LEU A 56 -1.82 -2.90 -2.46
N MET A 57 -2.02 -3.61 -3.57
CA MET A 57 -2.03 -3.08 -4.92
C MET A 57 -3.46 -3.03 -5.43
N LEU A 58 -3.95 -1.84 -5.77
CA LEU A 58 -5.22 -1.69 -6.47
C LEU A 58 -4.95 -1.63 -7.96
N VAL A 59 -5.73 -2.40 -8.73
CA VAL A 59 -5.62 -2.47 -10.19
C VAL A 59 -6.99 -2.17 -10.77
N ALA A 60 -7.06 -1.14 -11.61
CA ALA A 60 -8.26 -0.80 -12.37
C ALA A 60 -8.41 -1.69 -13.60
N ARG A 61 -9.62 -1.71 -14.17
CA ARG A 61 -9.95 -2.53 -15.34
C ARG A 61 -9.04 -2.27 -16.56
N ASP A 62 -8.59 -1.03 -16.73
CA ASP A 62 -7.69 -0.63 -17.83
C ASP A 62 -6.21 -0.98 -17.56
N GLY A 63 -5.90 -1.53 -16.39
CA GLY A 63 -4.56 -1.89 -15.95
C GLY A 63 -3.82 -0.77 -15.21
N GLU A 64 -4.40 0.43 -15.05
CA GLU A 64 -3.83 1.43 -14.15
C GLU A 64 -3.79 0.86 -12.73
N TRP A 65 -2.70 1.10 -12.01
CA TRP A 65 -2.52 0.53 -10.69
C TRP A 65 -1.85 1.50 -9.72
N THR A 66 -2.08 1.28 -8.43
CA THR A 66 -1.41 1.97 -7.33
C THR A 66 -1.07 0.98 -6.23
N ARG A 67 0.05 1.18 -5.53
CA ARG A 67 0.51 0.30 -4.44
C ARG A 67 0.83 1.10 -3.18
N ARG A 68 0.35 0.65 -2.02
CA ARG A 68 0.71 1.24 -0.71
C ARG A 68 0.89 0.16 0.35
N LYS A 69 1.76 0.45 1.32
CA LYS A 69 2.00 -0.43 2.47
C LYS A 69 0.74 -0.56 3.32
N VAL A 70 0.49 -1.78 3.80
CA VAL A 70 -0.57 -2.07 4.78
C VAL A 70 0.04 -2.86 5.94
N PRO A 71 -0.60 -2.89 7.12
CA PRO A 71 -0.02 -3.61 8.26
C PRO A 71 -0.07 -5.14 8.13
N GLY A 72 -0.98 -5.68 7.31
CA GLY A 72 -1.04 -7.11 7.01
C GLY A 72 -2.31 -7.53 6.28
N LEU A 73 -2.47 -8.84 6.08
CA LEU A 73 -3.54 -9.44 5.28
C LEU A 73 -4.94 -9.03 5.75
N ARG A 74 -5.19 -9.06 7.07
CA ARG A 74 -6.50 -8.71 7.65
C ARG A 74 -6.87 -7.25 7.41
N ASP A 75 -5.90 -6.34 7.55
CA ASP A 75 -6.13 -4.92 7.31
C ASP A 75 -6.35 -4.63 5.82
N GLY A 76 -5.62 -5.32 4.93
CA GLY A 76 -5.84 -5.26 3.49
C GLY A 76 -7.24 -5.75 3.10
N ALA A 77 -7.67 -6.90 3.63
CA ALA A 77 -8.99 -7.47 3.38
C ALA A 77 -10.11 -6.56 3.91
N ARG A 78 -9.94 -5.99 5.12
CA ARG A 78 -10.89 -5.02 5.68
C ARG A 78 -11.01 -3.80 4.78
N LEU A 79 -9.89 -3.24 4.32
CA LEU A 79 -9.89 -2.05 3.49
C LEU A 79 -10.55 -2.31 2.12
N ALA A 80 -10.30 -3.45 1.50
CA ALA A 80 -10.98 -3.84 0.27
C ALA A 80 -12.51 -4.01 0.48
N ASN A 81 -12.92 -4.60 1.61
CA ASN A 81 -14.32 -4.71 1.97
C ASN A 81 -14.99 -3.34 2.20
N GLU A 82 -14.33 -2.43 2.92
CA GLU A 82 -14.81 -1.05 3.13
C GLU A 82 -14.94 -0.26 1.81
N LEU A 83 -14.08 -0.57 0.83
CA LEU A 83 -14.10 0.01 -0.52
C LEU A 83 -15.09 -0.69 -1.46
N GLY A 84 -15.67 -1.82 -1.05
CA GLY A 84 -16.61 -2.59 -1.88
C GLY A 84 -15.98 -3.24 -3.11
N ILE A 85 -14.68 -3.55 -3.08
CA ILE A 85 -13.93 -4.12 -4.21
C ILE A 85 -13.50 -5.58 -3.95
N PRO A 86 -13.34 -6.40 -5.00
CA PRO A 86 -12.81 -7.75 -4.86
C PRO A 86 -11.40 -7.75 -4.25
N PHE A 87 -11.09 -8.79 -3.49
CA PHE A 87 -9.82 -8.95 -2.79
C PHE A 87 -9.18 -10.30 -3.11
N TYR A 88 -7.91 -10.26 -3.48
CA TYR A 88 -7.11 -11.42 -3.85
C TYR A 88 -5.75 -11.37 -3.16
N GLU A 89 -5.14 -12.54 -3.00
CA GLU A 89 -3.75 -12.65 -2.58
C GLU A 89 -2.90 -12.98 -3.81
N VAL A 90 -1.87 -12.17 -4.07
CA VAL A 90 -0.97 -12.37 -5.22
C VAL A 90 -0.33 -13.76 -5.20
N VAL A 91 -0.04 -14.29 -4.01
CA VAL A 91 0.53 -15.63 -3.85
C VAL A 91 -0.41 -16.75 -4.33
N LYS A 92 -1.71 -16.49 -4.45
CA LYS A 92 -2.72 -17.45 -4.92
C LYS A 92 -3.09 -17.25 -6.37
N THR A 93 -3.26 -15.99 -6.80
CA THR A 93 -3.74 -15.65 -8.15
C THR A 93 -2.63 -15.34 -9.14
N GLY A 94 -1.42 -15.03 -8.66
CA GLY A 94 -0.42 -14.30 -9.42
C GLY A 94 -0.76 -12.81 -9.55
N TYR A 95 0.14 -12.08 -10.22
CA TYR A 95 -0.11 -10.69 -10.62
C TYR A 95 -0.97 -10.65 -11.88
N PRO A 96 -1.92 -9.70 -12.00
CA PRO A 96 -2.73 -9.57 -13.20
C PRO A 96 -1.90 -9.09 -14.39
N ASP A 97 -2.11 -9.69 -15.56
CA ASP A 97 -1.41 -9.33 -16.80
C ASP A 97 -1.63 -7.87 -17.23
N SER A 98 -2.75 -7.27 -16.81
CA SER A 98 -3.11 -5.89 -17.12
C SER A 98 -2.09 -4.88 -16.59
N VAL A 99 -1.47 -5.16 -15.43
CA VAL A 99 -0.42 -4.33 -14.82
C VAL A 99 0.81 -4.25 -15.72
N ARG A 100 1.26 -5.40 -16.23
CA ARG A 100 2.39 -5.47 -17.17
C ARG A 100 2.09 -4.69 -18.44
N GLN A 101 0.92 -4.91 -19.02
CA GLN A 101 0.50 -4.23 -20.25
C GLN A 101 0.40 -2.71 -20.07
N TRP A 102 -0.10 -2.25 -18.92
CA TRP A 102 -0.14 -0.83 -18.59
C TRP A 102 1.25 -0.20 -18.51
N ASN A 103 2.19 -0.85 -17.84
CA ASN A 103 3.57 -0.40 -17.73
C ASN A 103 4.25 -0.34 -19.11
N GLU A 104 4.00 -1.31 -19.98
CA GLU A 104 4.51 -1.30 -21.36
C GLU A 104 3.95 -0.15 -22.18
N ARG A 105 2.66 0.16 -22.06
CA ARG A 105 2.04 1.32 -22.72
C ARG A 105 2.64 2.63 -22.21
N LYS A 106 2.78 2.79 -20.90
CA LYS A 106 3.36 3.99 -20.26
C LYS A 106 4.84 4.21 -20.58
N ARG A 107 5.58 3.16 -20.93
CA ARG A 107 6.99 3.27 -21.36
C ARG A 107 7.14 3.68 -22.83
N ARG A 108 6.14 3.36 -23.65
CA ARG A 108 6.17 3.60 -25.12
C ARG A 108 5.63 4.97 -25.52
N GLY A 109 4.76 5.55 -24.69
CA GLY A 109 4.32 6.95 -24.83
C GLY A 109 5.25 7.88 -24.09
#